data_AF-A0A958V6S0-F1
#
_entry.id   AF-A0A958V6S0-F1
#
_cell.length_a   1.000
_cell.length_b   1.000
_cell.length_c   1.000
_cell.angle_alpha   90.00
_cell.angle_beta   90.00
_cell.angle_gamma   90.00
#
_symmetry.space_group_name_H-M   'P 1'
#
loop_
_entity.id
_entity.type
_entity.pdbx_description
1 polymer ?
#
loop_
_entity_poly.entity_id
_entity_poly.type
_entity_poly.pdbx_seq_one_letter_code
_entity_poly.pdbx_strand_id
1 'polypeptide(L)'
;MKKVSLFIKIVLFINVLMTLALVAAFFLPHVSPEKFGLLSLLSLFVPLVIFANVFFVLFWVLAGFKKFFLISLITLLTGYFMLPQIYKFATPDTMPPSPEKSLKLLTYNVRKFNQLNWMKTKDVDKKIDSFITKLSPDIVALLEYFYFDFFFFF
;
A
#
# COMPACT_ATOMS: atom_id res chain seq x y z
N MET A 1 -39.06 -8.54 25.53
CA MET A 1 -38.00 -8.35 24.51
C MET A 1 -37.43 -9.73 24.17
N LYS A 2 -37.45 -10.17 22.91
CA LYS A 2 -36.83 -11.47 22.54
C LYS A 2 -35.34 -11.42 22.92
N LYS A 3 -34.89 -12.38 23.74
CA LYS A 3 -33.47 -12.48 24.16
C LYS A 3 -32.61 -12.65 22.90
N VAL A 4 -31.69 -11.72 22.68
CA VAL A 4 -30.67 -11.83 21.62
C VAL A 4 -29.81 -13.05 21.94
N SER A 5 -29.70 -13.98 20.99
CA SER A 5 -28.95 -15.23 21.19
C SER A 5 -27.46 -14.95 21.40
N LEU A 6 -26.76 -15.86 22.09
CA LEU A 6 -25.31 -15.75 22.34
C LEU A 6 -24.55 -15.56 21.01
N PHE A 7 -24.94 -16.30 19.97
CA PHE A 7 -24.37 -16.19 18.63
C PHE A 7 -24.42 -14.75 18.10
N ILE A 8 -25.58 -14.09 18.16
CA ILE A 8 -25.73 -12.71 17.67
C ILE A 8 -24.86 -11.73 18.48
N LYS A 9 -24.67 -11.96 19.78
CA LYS A 9 -23.77 -11.15 20.61
C LYS A 9 -22.31 -11.30 20.19
N ILE A 10 -21.86 -12.53 19.92
CA ILE A 10 -20.50 -12.80 19.44
C ILE A 10 -20.27 -12.16 18.08
N VAL A 11 -21.22 -12.32 17.16
CA VAL A 11 -21.13 -11.71 15.82
C VAL A 11 -21.11 -10.19 15.90
N LEU A 12 -21.92 -9.59 16.78
CA LEU A 12 -21.90 -8.14 17.04
C LEU A 12 -20.57 -7.67 17.64
N PHE A 13 -20.00 -8.43 18.57
CA PHE A 13 -18.69 -8.12 19.13
C PHE A 13 -17.58 -8.10 18.06
N ILE A 14 -17.56 -9.12 17.17
CA ILE A 14 -16.59 -9.17 16.06
C ILE A 14 -16.81 -8.00 15.09
N ASN A 15 -18.07 -7.64 14.80
CA ASN A 15 -18.38 -6.48 13.97
C ASN A 15 -17.81 -5.18 14.55
N VAL A 16 -18.03 -4.96 15.86
CA VAL A 16 -17.48 -3.79 16.56
C VAL A 16 -15.95 -3.80 16.50
N LEU A 17 -15.30 -4.95 16.65
CA LEU A 17 -13.84 -5.06 16.53
C LEU A 17 -13.34 -4.67 15.12
N MET A 18 -14.01 -5.15 14.06
CA MET A 18 -13.67 -4.79 12.68
C MET A 18 -13.93 -3.30 12.39
N THR A 19 -14.97 -2.74 12.99
CA THR A 19 -15.29 -1.31 12.90
C THR A 19 -14.18 -0.48 13.56
N LEU A 20 -13.79 -0.83 14.78
CA LEU A 20 -12.73 -0.14 15.52
C LEU A 20 -11.38 -0.26 14.81
N ALA A 21 -11.07 -1.42 14.23
CA ALA A 21 -9.87 -1.60 13.42
C ALA A 21 -9.86 -0.66 12.20
N LEU A 22 -10.99 -0.52 11.50
CA LEU A 22 -11.09 0.38 10.35
C LEU A 22 -10.98 1.85 10.76
N VAL A 23 -11.61 2.23 11.88
CA VAL A 23 -11.50 3.58 12.44
C VAL A 23 -10.07 3.89 12.85
N ALA A 24 -9.38 2.96 13.52
CA ALA A 24 -7.97 3.12 13.87
C ALA A 24 -7.09 3.29 12.62
N ALA A 25 -7.42 2.58 11.53
CA ALA A 25 -6.71 2.72 10.27
C ALA A 25 -6.80 4.12 9.65
N PHE A 26 -7.91 4.86 9.88
CA PHE A 26 -8.05 6.24 9.39
C PHE A 26 -7.06 7.21 10.04
N PHE A 27 -6.54 6.89 11.23
CA PHE A 27 -5.55 7.72 11.91
C PHE A 27 -4.10 7.39 11.49
N LEU A 28 -3.86 6.29 10.77
CA LEU A 28 -2.51 5.88 10.36
C LEU A 28 -1.74 6.94 9.58
N PRO A 29 -2.34 7.71 8.65
CA PRO A 29 -1.62 8.78 7.94
C PRO A 29 -1.08 9.89 8.86
N HIS A 30 -1.58 9.98 10.09
CA HIS A 30 -1.21 11.02 11.07
C HIS A 30 -0.28 10.51 12.18
N VAL A 31 0.10 9.23 12.15
CA VAL A 31 0.92 8.60 13.18
C VAL A 31 2.28 8.23 12.60
N SER A 32 3.36 8.55 13.33
CA SER A 32 4.72 8.16 12.91
C SER A 32 4.87 6.62 12.94
N PRO A 33 5.20 5.97 11.79
CA PRO A 33 5.42 4.53 11.74
C PRO A 33 6.60 4.06 12.58
N GLU A 34 7.59 4.94 12.80
CA GLU A 34 8.76 4.65 13.62
C GLU A 34 8.36 4.38 15.08
N LYS A 35 7.44 5.16 15.63
CA LYS A 35 6.95 5.01 17.01
C LYS A 35 5.86 3.95 17.14
N PHE A 36 5.09 3.73 16.07
CA PHE A 36 3.93 2.84 16.07
C PHE A 36 4.01 1.81 14.93
N GLY A 37 5.12 1.08 14.84
CA GLY A 37 5.35 0.11 13.76
C GLY A 37 4.28 -0.98 13.70
N LEU A 38 3.90 -1.55 14.85
CA LEU A 38 2.83 -2.55 14.94
C LEU A 38 1.47 -2.02 14.44
N LEU A 39 1.14 -0.78 14.79
CA LEU A 39 -0.10 -0.14 14.33
C LEU A 39 -0.02 0.12 12.82
N SER A 40 1.15 0.48 12.29
CA SER A 40 1.35 0.69 10.85
C SER A 40 1.17 -0.58 10.02
N LEU A 41 1.43 -1.77 10.58
CA LEU A 41 1.12 -3.05 9.92
C LEU A 41 -0.38 -3.22 9.65
N LEU A 42 -1.26 -2.56 10.42
CA LEU A 42 -2.71 -2.56 10.18
C LEU A 42 -3.05 -2.02 8.78
N SER A 43 -2.24 -1.10 8.23
CA SER A 43 -2.42 -0.56 6.87
C SER A 43 -2.45 -1.64 5.79
N LEU A 44 -1.69 -2.73 5.98
CA LEU A 44 -1.66 -3.87 5.07
C LEU A 44 -3.01 -4.60 5.03
N PHE A 45 -3.70 -4.64 6.17
CA PHE A 45 -4.97 -5.34 6.33
C PHE A 45 -6.20 -4.46 6.07
N VAL A 46 -6.05 -3.15 5.85
CA VAL A 46 -7.17 -2.23 5.59
C VAL A 46 -8.14 -2.73 4.53
N PRO A 47 -7.70 -3.27 3.36
CA PRO A 47 -8.63 -3.77 2.36
C PRO A 47 -9.46 -4.96 2.88
N LEU A 48 -8.83 -5.87 3.63
CA LEU A 48 -9.50 -7.01 4.25
C LEU A 48 -10.50 -6.57 5.32
N VAL A 49 -10.15 -5.56 6.13
CA VAL A 49 -11.04 -4.98 7.15
C VAL A 49 -12.23 -4.27 6.50
N ILE A 50 -12.04 -3.61 5.36
CA ILE A 50 -13.14 -3.03 4.57
C ILE A 50 -14.07 -4.12 4.07
N PHE A 51 -13.55 -5.20 3.47
CA PHE A 51 -14.36 -6.34 3.04
C PHE A 51 -15.13 -6.97 4.20
N ALA A 52 -14.52 -7.10 5.38
CA ALA A 52 -15.20 -7.59 6.58
C ALA A 52 -16.36 -6.67 6.99
N ASN A 53 -16.18 -5.35 6.95
CA ASN A 53 -17.26 -4.40 7.25
C ASN A 53 -18.38 -4.46 6.20
N VAL A 54 -18.06 -4.63 4.90
CA VAL A 54 -19.06 -4.84 3.84
C VAL A 54 -19.84 -6.12 4.09
N PHE A 55 -19.15 -7.21 4.42
CA PHE A 55 -19.78 -8.46 4.82
C PHE A 55 -20.73 -8.26 6.00
N PHE A 56 -20.34 -7.50 7.04
CA PHE A 56 -21.22 -7.23 8.16
C PHE A 56 -22.46 -6.41 7.80
N VAL A 57 -22.35 -5.42 6.90
CA VAL A 57 -23.54 -4.71 6.37
C VAL A 57 -24.50 -5.71 5.74
N LEU A 58 -24.02 -6.55 4.82
CA LEU A 58 -24.84 -7.54 4.13
C LEU A 58 -25.43 -8.56 5.11
N PHE A 59 -24.61 -9.10 6.01
CA PHE A 59 -25.03 -10.06 7.03
C PHE A 59 -26.18 -9.51 7.88
N TRP A 60 -26.06 -8.29 8.41
CA TRP A 60 -27.09 -7.73 9.29
C TRP A 60 -28.38 -7.37 8.56
N VAL A 61 -28.29 -6.95 7.30
CA VAL A 61 -29.45 -6.70 6.44
C VAL A 61 -30.19 -8.02 6.17
N LEU A 62 -29.47 -9.07 5.76
CA LEU A 62 -30.04 -10.39 5.47
C LEU A 62 -30.59 -11.09 6.71
N ALA A 63 -29.92 -10.92 7.86
CA ALA A 63 -30.38 -11.46 9.14
C ALA A 63 -31.55 -10.67 9.77
N GLY A 64 -31.97 -9.55 9.17
CA GLY A 64 -33.12 -8.75 9.63
C GLY A 64 -32.84 -7.82 10.82
N PHE A 65 -31.58 -7.70 11.28
CA PHE A 65 -31.21 -6.81 12.38
C PHE A 65 -30.85 -5.41 11.88
N LYS A 66 -31.86 -4.68 11.40
CA LYS A 66 -31.74 -3.35 10.79
C LYS A 66 -31.09 -2.26 11.65
N LYS A 67 -30.76 -2.50 12.92
CA LYS A 67 -30.02 -1.52 13.75
C LYS A 67 -28.51 -1.73 13.71
N PHE A 68 -28.04 -2.97 13.55
CA PHE A 68 -26.62 -3.30 13.67
C PHE A 68 -25.85 -3.08 12.37
N PHE A 69 -26.52 -3.11 11.21
CA PHE A 69 -25.85 -2.82 9.93
C PHE A 69 -25.32 -1.37 9.86
N LEU A 70 -25.96 -0.43 10.57
CA LEU A 70 -25.57 0.98 10.59
C LEU A 70 -24.14 1.19 11.13
N ILE A 71 -23.69 0.31 12.03
CA ILE A 71 -22.34 0.40 12.61
C ILE A 71 -21.30 0.31 11.49
N SER A 72 -21.32 -0.79 10.73
CA SER A 72 -20.38 -1.01 9.64
C SER A 72 -20.64 -0.07 8.46
N LEU A 73 -21.89 0.26 8.17
CA LEU A 73 -22.24 1.16 7.06
C LEU A 73 -21.69 2.57 7.29
N ILE A 74 -21.91 3.15 8.46
CA ILE A 74 -21.41 4.50 8.77
C ILE A 74 -19.88 4.51 8.70
N THR A 75 -19.22 3.48 9.24
CA THR A 75 -17.76 3.37 9.18
C THR A 75 -17.24 3.26 7.74
N LEU A 76 -17.91 2.50 6.87
CA LEU A 76 -17.56 2.41 5.45
C LEU A 76 -17.76 3.74 4.72
N LEU A 77 -18.86 4.45 4.99
CA LEU A 77 -19.12 5.77 4.40
C LEU A 77 -18.06 6.78 4.81
N THR A 78 -17.69 6.83 6.09
CA THR A 78 -16.57 7.66 6.56
C THR A 78 -15.25 7.23 5.91
N GLY A 79 -15.02 5.92 5.81
CA GLY A 79 -13.82 5.37 5.18
C GLY A 79 -13.67 5.72 3.71
N TYR A 80 -14.77 5.81 2.97
CA TYR A 80 -14.75 6.26 1.57
C TYR A 80 -14.08 7.62 1.40
N PHE A 81 -14.33 8.56 2.31
CA PHE A 81 -13.69 9.88 2.28
C PHE A 81 -12.23 9.88 2.77
N MET A 82 -11.85 8.92 3.60
CA MET A 82 -10.49 8.81 4.17
C MET A 82 -9.53 7.97 3.30
N LEU A 83 -10.06 7.07 2.47
CA LEU A 83 -9.27 6.15 1.63
C LEU A 83 -8.21 6.84 0.75
N PRO A 84 -8.46 8.01 0.12
CA PRO A 84 -7.45 8.69 -0.69
C PRO A 84 -6.19 9.11 0.07
N GLN A 85 -6.26 9.22 1.40
CA GLN A 85 -5.11 9.53 2.24
C GLN A 85 -4.21 8.32 2.47
N ILE A 86 -4.78 7.11 2.40
CA ILE A 86 -4.08 5.84 2.61
C ILE A 86 -3.60 5.27 1.26
N TYR A 87 -4.43 5.35 0.22
CA TYR A 87 -4.12 4.86 -1.13
C TYR A 87 -4.16 5.99 -2.15
N LYS A 88 -3.00 6.29 -2.75
CA LYS A 88 -2.92 7.19 -3.90
C LYS A 88 -2.79 6.37 -5.18
N PHE A 89 -3.85 6.37 -5.98
CA PHE A 89 -3.78 5.85 -7.34
C PHE A 89 -3.25 6.95 -8.26
N ALA A 90 -2.00 6.83 -8.70
CA ALA A 90 -1.45 7.72 -9.73
C ALA A 90 -2.18 7.43 -11.05
N THR A 91 -3.02 8.36 -11.49
CA THR A 91 -3.60 8.35 -12.84
C THR A 91 -2.79 9.31 -13.71
N PRO A 92 -2.45 8.94 -14.96
CA PRO A 92 -1.66 9.79 -15.86
C PRO A 92 -2.24 11.21 -16.01
N ASP A 93 -3.57 11.33 -15.96
CA ASP A 93 -4.28 12.61 -16.12
C ASP A 93 -4.15 13.57 -14.93
N THR A 94 -3.65 13.11 -13.78
CA THR A 94 -3.41 13.95 -12.58
C THR A 94 -2.01 14.53 -12.51
N MET A 95 -1.12 14.14 -13.44
CA MET A 95 0.17 14.80 -13.57
C MET A 95 -0.02 16.09 -14.37
N PRO A 96 0.34 17.27 -13.81
CA PRO A 96 0.38 18.47 -14.62
C PRO A 96 1.29 18.20 -15.84
N PRO A 97 0.95 18.74 -17.02
CA PRO A 97 1.82 18.62 -18.18
C PRO A 97 3.23 19.04 -17.78
N SER A 98 4.21 18.21 -18.14
CA SER A 98 5.60 18.46 -17.77
C SER A 98 5.95 19.89 -18.22
N PRO A 99 6.41 20.77 -17.31
CA PRO A 99 6.81 22.11 -17.70
C PRO A 99 7.79 22.04 -18.86
N GLU A 100 7.79 23.03 -19.76
CA GLU A 100 8.71 23.08 -20.92
C GLU A 100 10.20 22.89 -20.54
N LYS A 101 10.54 23.11 -19.25
CA LYS A 101 11.86 22.85 -18.65
C LYS A 101 11.76 21.91 -17.45
N SER A 102 11.23 20.70 -17.65
CA SER A 102 11.25 19.66 -16.61
C SER A 102 12.57 18.90 -16.60
N LEU A 103 13.15 18.68 -15.42
CA LEU A 103 14.31 17.81 -15.21
C LEU A 103 13.86 16.34 -15.07
N LYS A 104 14.38 15.47 -15.92
CA LYS A 104 14.10 14.02 -15.91
C LYS A 104 15.16 13.28 -15.11
N LEU A 105 14.81 12.85 -13.90
CA LEU A 105 15.67 12.08 -13.01
C LEU A 105 15.32 10.59 -13.06
N LEU A 106 16.31 9.73 -13.26
CA LEU A 106 16.20 8.27 -13.12
C LEU A 106 17.00 7.81 -11.89
N THR A 107 16.35 7.20 -10.91
CA THR A 107 17.00 6.42 -9.87
C THR A 107 16.78 4.93 -10.15
N TYR A 108 17.86 4.15 -10.20
CA TYR A 108 17.77 2.76 -10.60
C TYR A 108 18.77 1.89 -9.84
N ASN A 109 18.27 0.86 -9.14
CA ASN A 109 19.12 -0.15 -8.52
C ASN A 109 19.54 -1.18 -9.57
N VAL A 110 20.83 -1.19 -9.90
CA VAL A 110 21.38 -2.07 -10.94
C VAL A 110 21.74 -3.47 -10.42
N ARG A 111 21.58 -3.72 -9.11
CA ARG A 111 21.87 -4.99 -8.43
C ARG A 111 23.24 -5.56 -8.85
N LYS A 112 24.27 -4.71 -8.82
CA LYS A 112 25.64 -5.03 -9.26
C LYS A 112 25.70 -5.67 -10.66
N PHE A 113 24.80 -5.29 -11.56
CA PHE A 113 24.71 -5.84 -12.92
C PHE A 113 24.65 -7.37 -12.97
N ASN A 114 24.03 -8.00 -11.97
CA ASN A 114 23.96 -9.46 -11.85
C ASN A 114 25.34 -10.17 -11.73
N GLN A 115 26.38 -9.51 -11.23
CA GLN A 115 27.69 -10.14 -11.00
C GLN A 115 27.64 -11.43 -10.16
N LEU A 116 26.66 -11.54 -9.24
CA LEU A 116 26.47 -12.74 -8.41
C LEU A 116 25.76 -13.89 -9.14
N ASN A 117 25.39 -13.73 -10.40
CA ASN A 117 24.70 -14.74 -11.23
C ASN A 117 23.42 -15.31 -10.60
N TRP A 118 22.74 -14.53 -9.76
CA TRP A 118 21.46 -14.91 -9.17
C TRP A 118 20.32 -14.93 -10.19
N MET A 119 20.47 -14.20 -11.29
CA MET A 119 19.59 -14.29 -12.46
C MET A 119 20.27 -15.09 -13.57
N LYS A 120 19.50 -15.95 -14.25
CA LYS A 120 19.96 -16.68 -15.46
C LYS A 120 20.14 -15.75 -16.67
N THR A 121 19.78 -14.48 -16.53
CA THR A 121 19.81 -13.48 -17.59
C THR A 121 21.24 -13.07 -17.90
N LYS A 122 21.61 -13.22 -19.17
CA LYS A 122 22.88 -12.71 -19.72
C LYS A 122 22.75 -11.25 -20.13
N ASP A 123 23.89 -10.58 -20.25
CA ASP A 123 24.02 -9.20 -20.76
C ASP A 123 23.14 -8.20 -19.99
N VAL A 124 23.09 -8.33 -18.66
CA VAL A 124 22.27 -7.47 -17.78
C VAL A 124 22.74 -6.02 -17.87
N ASP A 125 24.05 -5.79 -17.95
CA ASP A 125 24.68 -4.51 -18.25
C ASP A 125 24.11 -3.85 -19.51
N LYS A 126 24.09 -4.56 -20.65
CA LYS A 126 23.55 -4.02 -21.92
C LYS A 126 22.06 -3.75 -21.85
N LYS A 127 21.31 -4.59 -21.14
CA LYS A 127 19.86 -4.39 -20.94
C LYS A 127 19.59 -3.14 -20.12
N ILE A 128 20.37 -2.92 -19.06
CA ILE A 128 20.27 -1.72 -18.23
C ILE A 128 20.65 -0.48 -19.04
N ASP A 129 21.76 -0.53 -19.79
CA ASP A 129 22.17 0.56 -20.69
C ASP A 129 21.05 0.90 -21.69
N SER A 130 20.56 -0.09 -22.43
CA SER A 130 19.48 0.10 -23.40
C SER A 130 18.20 0.68 -22.78
N PHE A 131 17.90 0.32 -21.53
CA PHE A 131 16.76 0.85 -20.78
C PHE A 131 16.96 2.33 -20.43
N ILE A 132 18.15 2.70 -19.94
CA ILE A 132 18.50 4.08 -19.61
C ILE A 132 18.49 4.94 -20.88
N THR A 133 19.11 4.48 -21.98
CA THR A 133 19.13 5.19 -23.26
C THR A 133 17.71 5.41 -23.80
N LYS A 134 16.86 4.39 -23.74
CA LYS A 134 15.45 4.49 -24.17
C LYS A 134 14.68 5.52 -23.34
N LEU A 135 14.96 5.60 -22.05
CA LEU A 135 14.34 6.59 -21.16
C LEU A 135 14.90 7.99 -21.34
N SER A 136 16.11 8.17 -21.88
CA SER A 136 16.75 9.48 -22.07
C SER A 136 16.61 10.46 -20.88
N PRO A 137 16.94 10.05 -19.64
CA PRO A 137 16.92 10.95 -18.49
C PRO A 137 18.04 11.99 -18.53
N ASP A 138 17.83 13.15 -17.90
CA ASP A 138 18.83 14.21 -17.76
C ASP A 138 19.87 13.86 -16.67
N ILE A 139 19.43 13.19 -15.59
CA ILE A 139 20.29 12.75 -14.49
C ILE A 139 19.98 11.28 -14.19
N VAL A 140 21.02 10.48 -14.00
CA VAL A 140 20.91 9.07 -13.61
C VAL A 140 21.64 8.84 -12.28
N ALA A 141 20.93 8.29 -11.30
CA ALA A 141 21.46 7.82 -10.04
C ALA A 141 21.38 6.28 -9.99
N LEU A 142 22.54 5.62 -10.10
CA LEU A 142 22.62 4.15 -10.03
C LEU A 142 22.92 3.70 -8.60
N LEU A 143 22.03 2.87 -8.05
CA LEU A 143 22.20 2.24 -6.73
C LEU A 143 22.77 0.83 -6.89
N GLU A 144 23.54 0.37 -5.89
CA GLU A 144 24.29 -0.89 -5.95
C GLU A 144 25.20 -1.01 -7.19
N TYR A 145 25.71 0.13 -7.66
CA TYR A 145 26.77 0.13 -8.65
C TYR A 145 28.05 -0.40 -7.99
N PHE A 146 28.58 -1.51 -8.50
CA PHE A 146 29.78 -2.13 -7.95
C PHE A 146 30.84 -2.26 -9.04
N TYR A 147 31.93 -1.52 -8.89
CA TYR A 147 33.13 -1.59 -9.70
C TYR A 147 34.22 -2.30 -8.88
N PHE A 148 34.83 -3.34 -9.45
CA PHE A 148 35.92 -4.06 -8.78
C PHE A 148 37.24 -3.35 -9.14
N ASP A 149 37.70 -2.41 -8.31
CA ASP A 149 39.07 -1.92 -8.42
C ASP A 149 40.01 -2.99 -7.88
N PHE A 150 40.73 -3.66 -8.79
CA PHE A 150 41.84 -4.53 -8.45
C PHE A 150 43.01 -3.65 -8.00
N PHE A 151 43.04 -3.23 -6.73
CA PHE A 151 44.25 -2.71 -6.13
C PHE A 151 45.22 -3.89 -5.94
N PHE A 152 46.12 -4.08 -6.91
CA PHE A 152 47.32 -4.88 -6.69
C PHE A 152 48.17 -4.15 -5.65
N PHE A 153 48.24 -4.71 -4.43
CA PHE A 153 49.37 -4.47 -3.55
C PHE A 153 50.54 -5.29 -4.12
N PHE A 154 51.45 -4.63 -4.84
CA PHE A 154 52.84 -5.07 -4.92
C PHE A 154 53.66 -4.25 -3.92
#